data_AF-A0A832ZSK1-F1
#
_entry.id   AF-A0A832ZSK1-F1
#
_cell.length_a   1.000
_cell.length_b   1.000
_cell.length_c   1.000
_cell.angle_alpha   90.00
_cell.angle_beta   90.00
_cell.angle_gamma   90.00
#
_symmetry.space_group_name_H-M   'P 1'
#
loop_
_entity.id
_entity.type
_entity.pdbx_description
1 polymer ?
#
loop_
_entity_poly.entity_id
_entity_poly.type
_entity_poly.pdbx_seq_one_letter_code
_entity_poly.pdbx_strand_id
1 'polypeptide(L)' 'MGFPLKREEEKVSIEEIDAEGIMEFEPIQDKALIRYKCGKCGSEFTAADIEFMPTLKCPYCGYRVVYKARAPGRKLVRAI' A
#
# COMPACT_ATOMS: atom_id res chain seq x y z
N MET A 1 23.43 -31.39 -24.92
CA MET A 1 22.16 -30.78 -25.39
C MET A 1 21.87 -29.58 -24.51
N GLY A 2 22.51 -28.45 -24.80
CA GLY A 2 22.28 -27.18 -24.12
C GLY A 2 21.60 -26.25 -25.11
N PHE A 3 20.47 -25.67 -24.72
CA PHE A 3 19.72 -24.75 -25.57
C PHE A 3 20.37 -23.36 -25.51
N PRO A 4 20.72 -22.74 -26.66
CA PRO A 4 21.39 -21.47 -26.68
C PRO A 4 20.38 -20.33 -26.49
N LEU A 5 20.56 -19.50 -25.46
CA LEU A 5 19.90 -18.21 -25.33
C LEU A 5 20.65 -17.19 -26.20
N LYS A 6 20.21 -17.03 -27.44
CA LYS A 6 20.33 -15.79 -28.22
C LYS A 6 18.95 -15.12 -28.06
N ARG A 7 18.76 -13.80 -28.00
CA ARG A 7 19.29 -12.83 -28.95
C ARG A 7 18.72 -11.43 -28.59
N GLU A 8 19.52 -10.39 -28.82
CA GLU A 8 19.22 -9.00 -29.27
C GLU A 8 17.87 -8.37 -28.86
N GLU A 9 17.89 -7.33 -28.03
CA GLU A 9 17.72 -5.92 -28.44
C GLU A 9 16.34 -5.61 -29.04
N GLU A 10 15.53 -4.87 -28.27
CA GLU A 10 14.60 -3.90 -28.85
C GLU A 10 14.62 -2.63 -27.99
N LYS A 11 15.46 -1.68 -28.41
CA LYS A 11 15.23 -0.26 -28.15
C LYS A 11 13.88 0.07 -28.77
N VAL A 12 12.95 0.59 -27.98
CA VAL A 12 11.88 1.44 -28.52
C VAL A 12 11.98 2.77 -27.82
N SER A 13 12.56 3.71 -28.56
CA SER A 13 12.41 5.14 -28.42
C SER A 13 10.92 5.47 -28.36
N ILE A 14 10.51 6.21 -27.36
CA ILE A 14 9.25 6.95 -27.41
C ILE A 14 9.67 8.40 -27.30
N GLU A 15 9.77 9.01 -28.48
CA GLU A 15 9.88 10.45 -28.67
C GLU A 15 8.59 11.10 -28.16
N GLU A 16 8.76 12.21 -27.42
CA GLU A 16 7.86 13.35 -27.23
C GLU A 16 6.33 13.08 -27.27
N ILE A 17 5.73 13.15 -26.08
CA ILE A 17 4.32 13.52 -25.94
C ILE A 17 4.27 14.73 -25.02
N ASP A 18 4.46 15.92 -25.59
CA ASP A 18 4.18 17.18 -24.94
C ASP A 18 2.67 17.47 -25.01
N ALA A 19 1.97 17.34 -23.89
CA ALA A 19 0.69 18.02 -23.65
C ALA A 19 0.30 17.95 -22.16
N GLU A 20 0.66 19.01 -21.45
CA GLU A 20 -0.01 19.62 -20.30
C GLU A 20 -0.88 18.73 -19.37
N GLY A 21 -0.35 18.50 -18.16
CA GLY A 21 -1.16 18.58 -16.95
C GLY A 21 -1.62 17.26 -16.33
N ILE A 22 -0.70 16.48 -15.77
CA ILE A 22 -1.00 15.67 -14.59
C ILE A 22 0.27 15.60 -13.73
N MET A 23 0.24 16.23 -12.56
CA MET A 23 1.27 16.00 -11.54
C MET A 23 1.09 14.55 -11.10
N GLU A 24 2.03 13.67 -11.43
CA GLU A 24 2.09 12.35 -10.80
C GLU A 24 2.43 12.56 -9.32
N PHE A 25 1.39 12.72 -8.50
CA PHE A 25 1.50 12.55 -7.06
C PHE A 25 1.75 11.06 -6.83
N GLU A 26 3.02 10.66 -6.87
CA GLU A 26 3.44 9.35 -6.40
C GLU A 26 2.87 9.18 -4.98
N PRO A 27 1.91 8.25 -4.77
CA PRO A 27 1.26 8.11 -3.47
C PRO A 27 2.30 7.58 -2.49
N ILE A 28 2.56 8.32 -1.41
CA ILE A 28 3.53 7.97 -0.36
C ILE A 28 3.46 6.47 -0.04
N GLN A 29 4.44 5.69 -0.53
CA GLN A 29 4.31 4.26 -0.78
C GLN A 29 4.50 3.40 0.49
N ASP A 30 4.10 3.91 1.66
CA ASP A 30 4.34 3.26 2.95
C ASP A 30 3.09 2.55 3.50
N LYS A 31 2.43 1.73 2.66
CA LYS A 31 1.29 0.91 3.10
C LYS A 31 1.63 -0.05 4.25
N ALA A 32 2.91 -0.39 4.40
CA ALA A 32 3.42 -1.23 5.48
C ALA A 32 3.40 -0.56 6.87
N LEU A 33 3.35 0.78 6.95
CA LEU A 33 3.29 1.50 8.23
C LEU A 33 1.87 1.63 8.78
N ILE A 34 0.85 1.49 7.93
CA ILE A 34 -0.54 1.69 8.33
C ILE A 34 -1.06 0.41 9.01
N ARG A 35 -1.24 0.50 10.32
CA ARG A 35 -1.81 -0.57 11.14
C ARG A 35 -3.29 -0.33 11.40
N TYR A 36 -4.07 -1.40 11.35
CA TYR A 36 -5.48 -1.42 11.70
C TYR A 36 -5.70 -2.34 12.89
N LYS A 37 -6.73 -2.05 13.69
CA LYS A 37 -7.12 -2.82 14.87
C LYS A 37 -8.58 -3.24 14.76
N CYS A 38 -8.88 -4.52 14.97
CA CYS A 38 -10.25 -4.99 14.99
C CYS A 38 -10.99 -4.50 16.24
N GLY A 39 -12.25 -4.06 16.08
CA GLY A 39 -13.08 -3.66 17.22
C GLY A 39 -13.55 -4.80 18.13
N LYS A 40 -13.60 -6.04 17.62
CA LYS A 40 -14.11 -7.20 18.38
C LYS A 40 -13.00 -8.02 19.03
N CYS A 41 -12.00 -8.47 18.26
CA CYS A 41 -10.91 -9.29 18.78
C CYS A 41 -9.69 -8.49 19.23
N GLY A 42 -9.60 -7.20 18.88
CA GLY A 42 -8.48 -6.34 19.25
C GLY A 42 -7.16 -6.61 18.52
N SER A 43 -7.13 -7.60 17.62
CA SER A 43 -5.93 -7.96 16.86
C SER A 43 -5.53 -6.86 15.87
N GLU A 44 -4.23 -6.73 15.60
CA GLU A 44 -3.62 -5.68 14.77
C GLU A 44 -3.09 -6.23 13.44
N PHE A 45 -3.39 -5.58 12.31
CA PHE A 45 -3.03 -6.02 10.94
C PHE A 45 -2.54 -4.86 10.09
N THR A 46 -1.85 -5.16 8.98
CA THR A 46 -1.37 -4.17 8.02
C THR A 46 -2.39 -3.89 6.92
N ALA A 47 -2.21 -2.80 6.18
CA ALA A 47 -3.06 -2.46 5.03
C ALA A 47 -3.06 -3.56 3.95
N ALA A 48 -1.93 -4.21 3.74
CA ALA A 48 -1.78 -5.28 2.75
C ALA A 48 -2.73 -6.47 2.99
N ASP A 49 -3.02 -6.78 4.26
CA ASP A 49 -3.91 -7.89 4.63
C ASP A 49 -5.38 -7.59 4.27
N ILE A 50 -5.76 -6.31 4.36
CA ILE A 50 -7.10 -5.85 3.99
C ILE A 50 -7.24 -5.76 2.47
N GLU A 51 -6.19 -5.32 1.76
CA GLU A 51 -6.19 -5.23 0.29
C GLU A 51 -6.33 -6.60 -0.38
N PHE A 52 -5.87 -7.67 0.28
CA PHE A 52 -6.04 -9.04 -0.22
C PHE A 52 -7.51 -9.49 -0.22
N MET A 53 -8.36 -8.93 0.65
CA MET A 53 -9.78 -9.26 0.71
C MET A 53 -10.63 -8.20 -0.02
N PRO A 54 -11.58 -8.60 -0.89
CA PRO A 54 -12.47 -7.65 -1.58
C PRO A 54 -13.45 -6.92 -0.62
N THR A 55 -13.54 -7.39 0.63
CA THR A 55 -14.40 -6.79 1.65
C THR A 55 -13.57 -6.43 2.88
N LEU A 56 -13.79 -5.23 3.42
CA LEU A 56 -13.25 -4.76 4.70
C LEU A 56 -13.74 -5.64 5.86
N LYS A 57 -12.95 -6.68 6.17
CA LYS A 57 -13.20 -7.62 7.25
C LYS A 57 -11.91 -7.91 8.00
N CYS A 58 -12.04 -8.21 9.28
CA CYS A 58 -10.94 -8.72 10.07
C CYS A 58 -10.61 -10.17 9.64
N PRO A 59 -9.34 -10.49 9.32
CA PRO A 59 -8.92 -11.83 8.87
C PRO A 59 -9.06 -12.90 9.96
N TYR A 60 -9.08 -12.51 11.25
CA TYR A 60 -9.14 -13.45 12.37
C TYR A 60 -10.56 -13.81 12.82
N CYS A 61 -11.51 -12.87 12.70
CA CYS A 61 -12.86 -13.06 13.26
C CYS A 61 -14.01 -12.72 12.31
N GLY A 62 -13.73 -12.25 11.09
CA GLY A 62 -14.74 -11.87 10.10
C GLY A 62 -15.55 -10.61 10.45
N TYR A 63 -15.20 -9.90 11.52
CA TYR A 63 -15.88 -8.67 11.93
C TYR A 63 -15.58 -7.52 10.96
N ARG A 64 -16.59 -6.70 10.64
CA ARG A 64 -16.52 -5.67 9.59
C ARG A 64 -15.99 -4.32 10.06
N VAL A 65 -15.89 -4.09 11.37
CA VAL A 65 -15.44 -2.81 11.93
C VAL A 65 -13.97 -2.92 12.34
N VAL A 66 -13.13 -2.12 11.68
CA VAL A 66 -11.70 -1.98 11.92
C VAL A 66 -11.37 -0.50 12.12
N TYR A 67 -10.54 -0.22 13.13
CA TYR A 67 -10.07 1.12 13.47
C TYR A 67 -8.64 1.32 12.98
N LYS A 68 -8.30 2.52 12.51
CA LYS A 68 -6.90 2.85 12.22
C LYS A 68 -6.14 3.00 13.54
N ALA A 69 -5.06 2.25 13.71
CA ALA A 69 -4.21 2.36 14.89
C ALA A 69 -3.47 3.70 14.87
N ARG A 70 -3.14 4.19 16.06
CA ARG A 70 -2.37 5.43 16.21
C ARG A 70 -1.00 5.24 15.54
N ALA A 71 -0.62 6.20 14.69
CA ALA A 71 0.72 6.21 14.10
C ALA A 71 1.80 6.20 15.21
N PRO A 72 2.95 5.53 14.98
CA PRO A 72 4.07 5.49 15.92
C PRO A 72 4.77 6.87 15.95
N GLY A 73 4.15 7.84 16.62
CA GLY A 73 4.65 9.20 16.73
C GLY A 73 4.19 9.84 18.04
N ARG A 74 5.09 10.61 18.67
CA ARG A 74 4.73 11.43 19.83
C ARG A 74 4.00 12.68 19.34
N LYS A 75 2.84 12.96 19.94
CA LYS A 75 2.15 14.24 19.78
C LYS A 75 2.63 15.16 20.89
N LEU A 76 3.18 16.31 20.55
CA LEU A 76 3.45 17.37 21.51
C LEU A 76 2.13 18.09 21.79
N VAL A 77 1.72 18.11 23.04
CA VAL A 77 0.47 18.75 23.48
C VAL A 77 0.84 19.85 24.47
N ARG A 78 0.37 21.08 24.24
CA ARG A 78 0.53 22.16 25.23
C ARG A 78 -0.44 21.92 26.37
N ALA A 79 0.06 21.91 27.60
CA ALA A 79 -0.79 21.98 28.78
C ALA A 79 -1.33 23.42 28.91
N ILE A 80 -2.61 23.55 29.26
CA ILE A 80 -3.25 24.83 29.57
C ILE A 80 -2.85 25.30 30.96
#